data_AF-A0A1H8D5D5-F1
#
_entry.id   AF-A0A1H8D5D5-F1
#
_cell.length_a   1.000
_cell.length_b   1.000
_cell.length_c   1.000
_cell.angle_alpha   90.00
_cell.angle_beta   90.00
_cell.angle_gamma   90.00
#
_symmetry.space_group_name_H-M   'P 1'
#
loop_
_entity.id
_entity.type
_entity.pdbx_description
1 polymer ?
#
loop_
_entity_poly.entity_id
_entity_poly.type
_entity_poly.pdbx_seq_one_letter_code
_entity_poly.pdbx_strand_id
1 'polypeptide(L)'
;MEEYRRTKTTVSLINYHFVFCPRYRRKIFLDSKVELKHKLGTLRITKKSDKWIAQISVSIPTTQKTGLKVMGVDLGLKVPAVAVTDDEKVGFFGNGRQNKYKKRKFRSVRKALGTKKKINAIRNSKDKEQRWMEDQDHKVSRAIVNFAKENKISVIRLERLANIRQTTRTSRKNEKNLHTWSFYRLSQFIEYKAELEGIKVEYVNPAYTSQTCPKCSGKNKAQDRKYKCKCGLEKHRDIIGAMNIRYAPVVDGNSQSA
;
A
#
# COMPACT_ATOMS: atom_id res chain seq x y z
N MET A 1 12.46 -7.55 -4.87
CA MET A 1 11.55 -6.54 -5.44
C MET A 1 10.80 -7.28 -6.53
N GLU A 2 9.54 -7.64 -6.28
CA GLU A 2 8.70 -8.26 -7.31
C GLU A 2 8.31 -7.15 -8.30
N GLU A 3 8.88 -7.20 -9.50
CA GLU A 3 8.59 -6.24 -10.56
C GLU A 3 7.34 -6.70 -11.32
N TYR A 4 6.39 -5.79 -11.55
CA TYR A 4 5.14 -6.05 -12.28
C TYR A 4 5.14 -5.19 -13.54
N ARG A 5 4.88 -5.80 -14.70
CA ARG A 5 4.74 -5.07 -15.97
C ARG A 5 3.26 -4.83 -16.23
N ARG A 6 2.92 -3.59 -16.59
CA ARG A 6 1.54 -3.14 -16.79
C ARG A 6 1.28 -2.82 -18.26
N THR A 7 0.09 -3.17 -18.72
CA THR A 7 -0.53 -2.66 -19.95
C THR A 7 -1.97 -2.28 -19.64
N LYS A 8 -2.66 -1.56 -20.53
CA LYS A 8 -4.04 -1.08 -20.27
C LYS A 8 -5.04 -2.17 -19.86
N THR A 9 -4.77 -3.43 -20.22
CA THR A 9 -5.72 -4.55 -20.10
C THR A 9 -5.19 -5.72 -19.27
N THR A 10 -3.95 -5.63 -18.77
CA THR A 10 -3.25 -6.80 -18.23
C THR A 10 -2.21 -6.42 -17.21
N VAL A 11 -2.26 -7.09 -16.06
CA VAL A 11 -1.19 -7.11 -15.07
C VAL A 11 -0.36 -8.36 -15.31
N SER A 12 0.93 -8.17 -15.59
CA SER A 12 1.88 -9.27 -15.76
C SER A 12 2.82 -9.33 -14.55
N LEU A 13 2.73 -10.43 -13.79
CA LEU A 13 3.60 -10.68 -12.65
C LEU A 13 4.91 -11.30 -13.18
N ILE A 14 6.04 -10.58 -13.09
CA ILE A 14 7.32 -11.02 -13.68
C ILE A 14 8.00 -12.08 -12.81
N ASN A 15 7.58 -12.26 -11.55
CA ASN A 15 8.30 -13.08 -10.58
C ASN A 15 7.40 -13.99 -9.74
N TYR A 16 6.85 -15.07 -10.30
CA TYR A 16 6.44 -16.18 -9.44
C TYR A 16 7.67 -17.00 -9.06
N HIS A 17 7.95 -17.17 -7.76
CA HIS A 17 8.96 -18.12 -7.30
C HIS A 17 8.34 -19.52 -7.19
N PHE A 18 8.59 -20.42 -8.11
CA PHE A 18 8.35 -21.86 -7.89
C PHE A 18 9.48 -22.39 -7.02
N VAL A 19 9.36 -22.35 -5.70
CA VAL A 19 10.25 -23.17 -4.87
C VAL A 19 9.71 -24.58 -4.91
N PHE A 20 10.39 -25.52 -5.59
CA PHE A 20 10.15 -26.95 -5.37
C PHE A 20 10.59 -27.27 -3.93
N CYS A 21 9.72 -27.03 -2.97
CA CYS A 21 9.90 -27.39 -1.57
C CYS A 21 8.87 -28.47 -1.25
N PRO A 22 9.29 -29.73 -1.05
CA PRO A 22 8.38 -30.83 -0.72
C PRO A 22 7.50 -30.57 0.52
N ARG A 23 7.89 -29.61 1.38
CA ARG A 23 7.24 -29.33 2.67
C ARG A 23 6.20 -28.21 2.69
N TYR A 24 6.11 -27.34 1.68
CA TYR A 24 5.15 -26.22 1.66
C TYR A 24 4.26 -26.29 0.42
N ARG A 25 3.44 -27.35 0.41
CA ARG A 25 2.31 -27.49 -0.50
C ARG A 25 1.22 -26.48 -0.08
N ARG A 26 0.54 -25.89 -1.06
CA ARG A 26 -0.80 -25.26 -0.99
C ARG A 26 -0.87 -23.77 -0.66
N LYS A 27 -1.19 -22.98 -1.69
CA LYS A 27 -2.44 -22.18 -1.69
C LYS A 27 -2.86 -21.64 -3.06
N ILE A 28 -1.97 -21.54 -4.05
CA ILE A 28 -2.33 -20.97 -5.36
C ILE A 28 -2.89 -22.02 -6.35
N PHE A 29 -2.40 -23.27 -6.31
CA PHE A 29 -2.92 -24.35 -7.15
C PHE A 29 -4.32 -24.88 -6.74
N LEU A 30 -4.94 -24.28 -5.72
CA LEU A 30 -6.31 -24.60 -5.30
C LEU A 30 -7.31 -23.50 -5.67
N ASP A 31 -6.88 -22.44 -6.33
CA ASP A 31 -7.80 -21.50 -6.94
C ASP A 31 -8.18 -22.05 -8.32
N SER A 32 -9.35 -22.68 -8.41
CA SER A 32 -9.90 -23.25 -9.65
C SER A 32 -10.08 -22.22 -10.77
N LYS A 33 -9.86 -20.93 -10.48
CA LYS A 33 -9.84 -19.83 -11.44
C LYS A 33 -8.51 -19.65 -12.18
N VAL A 34 -7.43 -20.33 -11.77
CA VAL A 34 -6.11 -20.25 -12.44
C VAL A 34 -5.86 -21.56 -13.21
N GLU A 35 -6.80 -21.99 -14.03
CA GLU A 35 -6.46 -22.83 -15.18
C GLU A 35 -5.57 -21.98 -16.11
N LEU A 36 -4.36 -22.44 -16.42
CA LEU A 36 -3.42 -21.76 -17.31
C LEU A 36 -3.89 -21.83 -18.78
N LYS A 37 -5.06 -21.28 -19.08
CA LYS A 37 -5.64 -21.16 -20.43
C LYS A 37 -5.08 -19.98 -21.23
N HIS A 38 -4.13 -19.23 -20.66
CA HIS A 38 -3.59 -17.99 -21.24
C HIS A 38 -2.21 -18.19 -21.88
N LYS A 39 -1.83 -17.29 -22.79
CA LYS A 39 -0.54 -17.28 -23.51
C LYS A 39 0.61 -17.39 -22.49
N LEU A 40 1.31 -18.52 -22.52
CA LEU A 40 2.45 -18.78 -21.64
C LEU A 40 3.52 -17.71 -21.89
N GLY A 41 3.90 -16.99 -20.83
CA GLY A 41 5.03 -16.07 -20.87
C GLY A 41 6.37 -16.81 -20.77
N THR A 42 7.46 -16.05 -20.72
CA THR A 42 8.81 -16.60 -20.56
C THR A 42 8.94 -17.35 -19.22
N LEU A 43 9.49 -18.57 -19.29
CA LEU A 43 9.94 -19.36 -18.14
C LEU A 43 11.41 -19.03 -17.85
N ARG A 44 11.72 -18.59 -16.64
CA ARG A 44 13.09 -18.37 -16.17
C ARG A 44 13.42 -19.33 -15.03
N ILE A 45 14.48 -20.11 -15.18
CA ILE A 45 14.98 -20.98 -14.11
C ILE A 45 16.15 -20.28 -13.41
N THR A 46 16.12 -20.23 -12.08
CA THR A 46 17.17 -19.62 -11.25
C THR A 46 17.50 -20.52 -10.06
N LYS A 47 18.76 -20.51 -9.59
CA LYS A 47 19.16 -21.19 -8.35
C LYS A 47 19.31 -20.17 -7.23
N LYS A 48 18.58 -20.33 -6.13
CA LYS A 48 18.63 -19.44 -4.96
C LYS A 48 18.61 -20.24 -3.67
N SER A 49 19.63 -20.05 -2.81
CA SER A 49 19.78 -20.78 -1.55
C SER A 49 19.66 -22.30 -1.73
N ASP A 50 20.38 -22.82 -2.73
CA ASP A 50 20.39 -24.23 -3.15
C ASP A 50 19.04 -24.83 -3.56
N LYS A 51 18.06 -23.97 -3.86
CA LYS A 51 16.79 -24.36 -4.44
C LYS A 51 16.70 -23.89 -5.87
N TRP A 52 16.30 -24.79 -6.76
CA TRP A 52 15.90 -24.44 -8.12
C TRP A 52 14.53 -23.79 -8.08
N ILE A 53 14.42 -22.66 -8.79
CA ILE A 53 13.22 -21.85 -8.88
C ILE A 53 12.88 -21.64 -10.34
N ALA A 54 11.77 -22.23 -10.79
CA ALA A 54 11.12 -21.81 -12.02
C ALA A 54 10.35 -20.51 -11.77
N GLN A 55 10.33 -19.60 -12.74
CA GLN A 55 9.53 -18.38 -12.69
C GLN A 55 8.76 -18.29 -13.99
N ILE A 56 7.43 -18.31 -13.89
CA ILE A 56 6.54 -18.24 -15.05
C ILE A 56 5.83 -16.90 -14.99
N SER A 57 5.96 -16.13 -16.06
CA SER A 57 5.17 -14.92 -16.25
C SER A 57 3.83 -15.29 -16.86
N VAL A 58 2.75 -14.79 -16.27
CA VAL A 58 1.38 -15.01 -16.75
C VAL A 58 0.72 -13.65 -16.93
N SER A 59 0.03 -13.50 -18.05
CA SER A 59 -0.81 -12.35 -18.37
C SER A 59 -2.25 -12.68 -18.05
N ILE A 60 -2.82 -12.01 -17.06
CA ILE A 60 -4.22 -12.20 -16.64
C ILE A 60 -5.04 -11.01 -17.17
N PRO A 61 -6.07 -11.25 -17.99
CA PRO A 61 -6.97 -10.19 -18.42
C PRO A 61 -7.74 -9.67 -17.21
N THR A 62 -7.79 -8.35 -17.02
CA THR A 62 -8.49 -7.71 -15.91
C THR A 62 -9.81 -7.11 -16.38
N THR A 63 -10.93 -7.61 -15.85
CA THR A 63 -12.26 -7.02 -16.12
C THR A 63 -12.56 -5.97 -15.06
N GLN A 64 -12.74 -4.71 -15.47
CA GLN A 64 -13.12 -3.65 -14.55
C GLN A 64 -14.59 -3.80 -14.14
N LYS A 65 -14.88 -3.64 -12.85
CA LYS A 65 -16.25 -3.59 -12.33
C LYS A 65 -16.90 -2.28 -12.77
N THR A 66 -18.14 -2.36 -13.22
CA THR A 66 -18.94 -1.23 -13.72
C THR A 66 -19.71 -0.49 -12.62
N GLY A 67 -19.44 -0.78 -11.34
CA GLY A 67 -20.17 -0.18 -10.24
C GLY A 67 -19.73 1.25 -9.91
N LEU A 68 -20.62 1.97 -9.23
CA LEU A 68 -20.39 3.38 -8.84
C LEU A 68 -19.85 3.53 -7.41
N LYS A 69 -19.80 2.44 -6.62
CA LYS A 69 -19.36 2.53 -5.22
C LYS A 69 -17.88 2.87 -5.10
N VAL A 70 -17.60 3.98 -4.42
CA VAL A 70 -16.28 4.55 -4.17
C VAL A 70 -15.86 4.34 -2.72
N MET A 71 -14.55 4.15 -2.54
CA MET A 71 -13.91 4.15 -1.22
C MET A 71 -12.71 5.11 -1.25
N GLY A 72 -12.66 6.05 -0.31
CA GLY A 72 -11.48 6.89 -0.09
C GLY A 72 -10.53 6.24 0.90
N VAL A 73 -9.22 6.28 0.62
CA VAL A 73 -8.17 5.70 1.48
C VAL A 73 -7.12 6.76 1.81
N ASP A 74 -7.05 7.13 3.09
CA ASP A 74 -6.02 8.03 3.65
C ASP A 74 -4.83 7.21 4.17
N LEU A 75 -3.60 7.60 3.78
CA LEU A 75 -2.38 6.90 4.17
C LEU A 75 -1.64 7.66 5.27
N GLY A 76 -1.38 7.00 6.39
CA GLY A 76 -0.87 7.63 7.60
C GLY A 76 0.33 6.93 8.25
N LEU A 77 0.98 7.59 9.22
CA LEU A 77 2.13 7.01 9.93
C LEU A 77 1.74 6.15 11.14
N LYS A 78 0.75 6.59 11.91
CA LYS A 78 0.30 5.91 13.15
C LYS A 78 -0.67 4.78 12.83
N VAL A 79 -1.62 5.04 11.94
CA VAL A 79 -2.42 4.04 11.25
C VAL A 79 -1.99 4.08 9.78
N PRO A 80 -1.37 3.01 9.24
CA PRO A 80 -0.87 2.97 7.87
C PRO A 80 -1.89 3.35 6.81
N ALA A 81 -3.14 2.90 6.95
CA ALA A 81 -4.23 3.33 6.09
C ALA A 81 -5.56 3.38 6.84
N VAL A 82 -6.40 4.36 6.51
CA VAL A 82 -7.80 4.46 6.93
C VAL A 82 -8.66 4.54 5.68
N ALA A 83 -9.68 3.70 5.59
CA ALA A 83 -10.60 3.67 4.45
C ALA A 83 -12.02 4.03 4.87
N VAL A 84 -12.73 4.75 4.00
CA VAL A 84 -14.14 5.07 4.17
C VAL A 84 -14.89 4.78 2.87
N THR A 85 -15.88 3.89 2.93
CA THR A 85 -16.76 3.53 1.80
C THR A 85 -17.89 4.53 1.66
N ASP A 86 -18.55 4.63 0.50
CA ASP A 86 -19.79 5.41 0.31
C ASP A 86 -20.83 5.23 1.42
N ASP A 87 -21.08 3.97 1.83
CA ASP A 87 -22.02 3.61 2.91
C ASP A 87 -21.52 3.96 4.34
N GLU A 88 -20.57 4.89 4.45
CA GLU A 88 -19.91 5.36 5.69
C GLU A 88 -19.21 4.31 6.55
N LYS A 89 -19.00 3.09 6.05
CA LYS A 89 -18.20 2.08 6.76
C LYS A 89 -16.73 2.49 6.79
N VAL A 90 -16.12 2.31 7.95
CA VAL A 90 -14.74 2.72 8.22
C VAL A 90 -13.86 1.50 8.48
N GLY A 91 -12.70 1.45 7.83
CA GLY A 91 -11.67 0.43 8.06
C GLY A 91 -10.34 1.07 8.50
N PHE A 92 -9.69 0.50 9.51
CA PHE A 92 -8.34 0.89 9.94
C PHE A 92 -7.38 -0.26 9.66
N PHE A 93 -6.29 0.01 8.92
CA PHE A 93 -5.38 -1.04 8.45
C PHE A 93 -3.95 -0.82 8.90
N GLY A 94 -3.39 -1.86 9.51
CA GLY A 94 -2.00 -1.93 9.94
C GLY A 94 -1.72 -1.24 11.29
N ASN A 95 -0.49 -1.42 11.79
CA ASN A 95 -0.06 -0.91 13.09
C ASN A 95 1.22 -0.09 12.99
N GLY A 96 1.08 1.23 12.84
CA GLY A 96 2.21 2.15 12.71
C GLY A 96 3.10 2.21 13.94
N ARG A 97 2.56 1.93 15.15
CA ARG A 97 3.36 1.86 16.39
C ARG A 97 4.31 0.66 16.36
N GLN A 98 3.82 -0.50 15.94
CA GLN A 98 4.63 -1.71 15.76
C GLN A 98 5.71 -1.48 14.69
N ASN A 99 5.34 -0.86 13.58
CA ASN A 99 6.27 -0.51 12.51
C ASN A 99 7.40 0.38 13.02
N LYS A 100 7.05 1.45 13.76
CA LYS A 100 8.01 2.34 14.39
C LYS A 100 8.88 1.62 15.43
N TYR A 101 8.30 0.70 16.21
CA TYR A 101 9.07 -0.11 17.16
C TYR A 101 10.10 -1.00 16.46
N LYS A 102 9.71 -1.73 15.41
CA LYS A 102 10.63 -2.59 14.67
C LYS A 102 11.77 -1.79 14.01
N LYS A 103 11.47 -0.66 13.38
CA LYS A 103 12.50 0.25 12.85
C LYS A 103 13.49 0.69 13.92
N ARG A 104 13.00 1.12 15.09
CA ARG A 104 13.86 1.49 16.23
C ARG A 104 14.73 0.32 16.68
N LYS A 105 14.17 -0.90 16.76
CA LYS A 105 14.93 -2.11 17.13
C LYS A 105 16.07 -2.37 16.14
N PHE A 106 15.80 -2.41 14.84
CA PHE A 106 16.83 -2.62 13.81
C PHE A 106 17.91 -1.52 13.85
N ARG A 107 17.50 -0.26 14.01
CA ARG A 107 18.44 0.86 14.15
C ARG A 107 19.33 0.72 15.38
N SER A 108 18.76 0.36 16.53
CA SER A 108 19.52 0.15 17.78
C SER A 108 20.56 -0.96 17.63
N VAL A 109 20.15 -2.10 17.05
CA VAL A 109 21.06 -3.21 16.76
C VAL A 109 22.18 -2.80 15.82
N ARG A 110 21.87 -2.11 14.71
CA ARG A 110 22.90 -1.59 13.79
C ARG A 110 23.88 -0.64 14.48
N LYS A 111 23.38 0.28 15.31
CA LYS A 111 24.23 1.22 16.05
C LYS A 111 25.18 0.47 16.99
N ALA A 112 24.66 -0.47 17.79
CA ALA A 112 25.47 -1.26 18.73
C ALA A 112 26.55 -2.08 18.02
N LEU A 113 26.21 -2.72 16.88
CA LEU A 113 27.19 -3.45 16.07
C LEU A 113 28.23 -2.52 15.43
N GLY A 114 27.81 -1.32 15.02
CA GLY A 114 28.69 -0.30 14.45
C GLY A 114 29.71 0.21 15.47
N THR A 115 29.28 0.50 16.70
CA THR A 115 30.17 0.88 17.80
C THR A 115 31.19 -0.22 18.11
N LYS A 116 30.79 -1.49 18.03
CA LYS A 116 31.68 -2.66 18.21
C LYS A 116 32.51 -3.00 16.96
N LYS A 117 32.48 -2.16 15.91
CA LYS A 117 33.13 -2.40 14.60
C LYS A 117 32.82 -3.78 13.97
N LYS A 118 31.68 -4.38 14.31
CA LYS A 118 31.24 -5.69 13.76
C LYS A 118 30.58 -5.52 12.39
N ILE A 119 31.33 -5.03 11.40
CA ILE A 119 30.84 -4.68 10.05
C ILE A 119 30.24 -5.90 9.35
N ASN A 120 30.86 -7.08 9.47
CA ASN A 120 30.35 -8.32 8.89
C ASN A 120 28.97 -8.71 9.46
N ALA A 121 28.73 -8.50 10.75
CA ALA A 121 27.43 -8.76 11.35
C ALA A 121 26.34 -7.80 10.83
N ILE A 122 26.69 -6.53 10.56
CA ILE A 122 25.80 -5.57 9.93
C ILE A 122 25.48 -6.00 8.49
N ARG A 123 26.50 -6.38 7.71
CA ARG A 123 26.33 -6.87 6.34
C ARG A 123 25.47 -8.14 6.29
N ASN A 124 25.69 -9.06 7.22
CA ASN A 124 24.91 -10.30 7.37
C ASN A 124 23.47 -10.08 7.84
N SER A 125 23.16 -8.91 8.42
CA SER A 125 21.78 -8.52 8.69
C SER A 125 20.97 -8.38 7.39
N LYS A 126 21.62 -8.11 6.25
CA LYS A 126 20.99 -7.91 4.93
C LYS A 126 19.80 -6.95 5.03
N ASP A 127 18.80 -7.16 4.19
CA ASP A 127 17.60 -6.32 4.11
C ASP A 127 16.46 -6.84 5.00
N LYS A 128 16.77 -7.42 6.17
CA LYS A 128 15.76 -7.96 7.10
C LYS A 128 14.71 -6.92 7.49
N GLU A 129 15.12 -5.68 7.72
CA GLU A 129 14.20 -4.57 8.01
C GLU A 129 13.27 -4.31 6.83
N GLN A 130 13.84 -4.12 5.63
CA GLN A 130 13.05 -3.81 4.43
C GLN A 130 12.07 -4.94 4.09
N ARG A 131 12.49 -6.20 4.16
CA ARG A 131 11.62 -7.36 3.93
C ARG A 131 10.47 -7.43 4.93
N TRP A 132 10.72 -7.12 6.19
CA TRP A 132 9.65 -7.07 7.19
C TRP A 132 8.67 -5.94 6.89
N MET A 133 9.16 -4.76 6.51
CA MET A 133 8.32 -3.62 6.13
C MET A 133 7.49 -3.91 4.88
N GLU A 134 8.09 -4.56 3.87
CA GLU A 134 7.43 -4.98 2.64
C GLU A 134 6.33 -6.01 2.93
N ASP A 135 6.60 -7.01 3.77
CA ASP A 135 5.57 -7.96 4.24
C ASP A 135 4.38 -7.27 4.91
N GLN A 136 4.64 -6.26 5.76
CA GLN A 136 3.55 -5.47 6.35
C GLN A 136 2.73 -4.72 5.28
N ASP A 137 3.38 -4.10 4.30
CA ASP A 137 2.67 -3.41 3.23
C ASP A 137 1.85 -4.39 2.36
N HIS A 138 2.35 -5.61 2.10
CA HIS A 138 1.57 -6.64 1.40
C HIS A 138 0.33 -7.06 2.22
N LYS A 139 0.47 -7.23 3.54
CA LYS A 139 -0.67 -7.58 4.40
C LYS A 139 -1.71 -6.47 4.45
N VAL A 140 -1.26 -5.22 4.65
CA VAL A 140 -2.14 -4.03 4.70
C VAL A 140 -2.87 -3.84 3.37
N SER A 141 -2.16 -3.84 2.24
CA SER A 141 -2.78 -3.69 0.92
C SER A 141 -3.80 -4.80 0.62
N ARG A 142 -3.51 -6.06 0.98
CA ARG A 142 -4.48 -7.15 0.78
C ARG A 142 -5.72 -6.97 1.67
N ALA A 143 -5.55 -6.51 2.91
CA ALA A 143 -6.68 -6.24 3.80
C ALA A 143 -7.57 -5.10 3.28
N ILE A 144 -6.98 -4.03 2.73
CA ILE A 144 -7.72 -2.92 2.10
C ILE A 144 -8.54 -3.42 0.90
N VAL A 145 -7.93 -4.22 0.02
CA VAL A 145 -8.62 -4.76 -1.16
C VAL A 145 -9.71 -5.75 -0.77
N ASN A 146 -9.49 -6.60 0.24
CA ASN A 146 -10.53 -7.49 0.76
C ASN A 146 -11.72 -6.70 1.32
N PHE A 147 -11.44 -5.66 2.11
CA PHE A 147 -12.48 -4.77 2.62
C PHE A 147 -13.26 -4.08 1.49
N ALA A 148 -12.58 -3.66 0.42
CA ALA A 148 -13.22 -3.11 -0.77
C ALA A 148 -14.13 -4.15 -1.45
N LYS A 149 -13.68 -5.40 -1.58
CA LYS A 149 -14.47 -6.51 -2.15
C LYS A 149 -15.72 -6.82 -1.32
N GLU A 150 -15.57 -6.95 0.00
CA GLU A 150 -16.67 -7.23 0.93
C GLU A 150 -17.77 -6.16 0.85
N ASN A 151 -17.37 -4.91 0.64
CA ASN A 151 -18.29 -3.78 0.50
C ASN A 151 -18.70 -3.46 -0.95
N LYS A 152 -18.39 -4.35 -1.90
CA LYS A 152 -18.74 -4.22 -3.32
C LYS A 152 -18.27 -2.89 -3.95
N ILE A 153 -17.11 -2.41 -3.51
CA ILE A 153 -16.47 -1.22 -4.04
C ILE A 153 -15.93 -1.49 -5.45
N SER A 154 -16.12 -0.52 -6.34
CA SER A 154 -15.64 -0.57 -7.72
C SER A 154 -14.49 0.41 -7.97
N VAL A 155 -14.41 1.50 -7.19
CA VAL A 155 -13.35 2.50 -7.30
C VAL A 155 -12.71 2.79 -5.94
N ILE A 156 -11.38 2.73 -5.87
CA ILE A 156 -10.58 3.17 -4.71
C ILE A 156 -9.90 4.48 -5.07
N ARG A 157 -10.15 5.53 -4.27
CA ARG A 157 -9.47 6.82 -4.39
C ARG A 157 -8.33 6.92 -3.38
N LEU A 158 -7.15 7.25 -3.89
CA LEU A 158 -5.93 7.49 -3.11
C LEU A 158 -5.42 8.89 -3.38
N GLU A 159 -4.77 9.53 -2.41
CA GLU A 159 -4.08 10.80 -2.68
C GLU A 159 -2.88 10.59 -3.61
N ARG A 160 -2.67 11.55 -4.52
CA ARG A 160 -1.43 11.65 -5.28
C ARG A 160 -0.32 12.19 -4.38
N LEU A 161 0.40 11.30 -3.72
CA LEU A 161 1.49 11.65 -2.81
C LEU A 161 2.81 12.05 -3.52
N ALA A 162 2.72 12.61 -4.73
CA ALA A 162 3.89 13.14 -5.44
C ALA A 162 4.52 14.25 -4.58
N ASN A 163 5.85 14.22 -4.41
CA ASN A 163 6.62 15.24 -3.70
C ASN A 163 6.31 15.46 -2.20
N ILE A 164 5.59 14.57 -1.51
CA ILE A 164 5.46 14.67 -0.02
C ILE A 164 6.82 14.73 0.69
N ARG A 165 7.85 14.13 0.09
CA ARG A 165 9.23 14.19 0.57
C ARG A 165 9.78 15.63 0.67
N GLN A 166 9.21 16.58 -0.07
CA GLN A 166 9.62 18.00 -0.11
C GLN A 166 8.64 18.93 0.64
N THR A 167 7.34 18.58 0.70
CA THR A 167 6.30 19.53 1.16
C THR A 167 6.03 19.50 2.68
N THR A 168 6.37 18.43 3.39
CA THR A 168 6.22 18.43 4.85
C THR A 168 7.36 19.21 5.51
N ARG A 169 7.05 20.40 6.05
CA ARG A 169 7.87 21.13 7.03
C ARG A 169 8.08 20.22 8.24
N THR A 170 9.12 19.41 8.19
CA THR A 170 9.37 18.30 9.10
C THR A 170 9.79 18.84 10.45
N SER A 171 9.05 18.51 11.51
CA SER A 171 9.65 18.57 12.83
C SER A 171 10.81 17.57 12.87
N ARG A 172 11.95 17.93 13.49
CA ARG A 172 13.14 17.06 13.63
C ARG A 172 12.81 15.64 14.15
N LYS A 173 11.66 15.44 14.82
CA LYS A 173 11.15 14.15 15.31
C LYS A 173 10.52 13.25 14.22
N ASN A 174 9.95 13.83 13.17
CA ASN A 174 9.22 13.09 12.13
C ASN A 174 10.03 12.88 10.85
N GLU A 175 11.04 13.73 10.60
CA GLU A 175 11.97 13.65 9.47
C GLU A 175 12.57 12.25 9.31
N LYS A 176 13.15 11.71 10.39
CA LYS A 176 13.79 10.37 10.40
C LYS A 176 12.81 9.20 10.17
N ASN A 177 11.49 9.42 10.25
CA ASN A 177 10.47 8.37 10.10
C ASN A 177 9.74 8.45 8.75
N LEU A 178 9.57 9.65 8.18
CA LEU A 178 8.95 9.86 6.86
C LEU A 178 9.80 9.24 5.73
N HIS A 179 11.12 9.38 5.79
CA HIS A 179 12.02 8.89 4.73
C HIS A 179 12.08 7.36 4.59
N THR A 180 11.45 6.59 5.47
CA THR A 180 11.56 5.11 5.47
C THR A 180 10.21 4.40 5.34
N TRP A 181 9.07 5.09 5.41
CA TRP A 181 7.77 4.48 5.09
C TRP A 181 7.39 4.89 3.68
N SER A 182 7.44 3.96 2.74
CA SER A 182 7.13 4.26 1.34
C SER A 182 5.63 4.18 1.16
N PHE A 183 4.92 5.28 1.43
CA PHE A 183 3.50 5.39 1.07
C PHE A 183 3.27 5.03 -0.40
N TYR A 184 4.23 5.38 -1.25
CA TYR A 184 4.31 4.97 -2.65
C TYR A 184 4.30 3.44 -2.81
N ARG A 185 5.12 2.68 -2.05
CA ARG A 185 5.09 1.22 -2.15
C ARG A 185 3.73 0.65 -1.74
N LEU A 186 3.13 1.18 -0.67
CA LEU A 186 1.81 0.74 -0.24
C LEU A 186 0.73 1.06 -1.29
N SER A 187 0.76 2.26 -1.91
CA SER A 187 -0.17 2.60 -2.98
C SER A 187 0.01 1.70 -4.21
N GLN A 188 1.25 1.41 -4.61
CA GLN A 188 1.55 0.46 -5.68
C GLN A 188 1.00 -0.94 -5.37
N PHE A 189 1.12 -1.39 -4.12
CA PHE A 189 0.58 -2.68 -3.70
C PHE A 189 -0.95 -2.74 -3.63
N ILE A 190 -1.60 -1.63 -3.28
CA ILE A 190 -3.05 -1.51 -3.35
C ILE A 190 -3.49 -1.56 -4.81
N GLU A 191 -2.84 -0.80 -5.68
CA GLU A 191 -3.16 -0.66 -7.10
C GLU A 191 -3.16 -2.00 -7.84
N TYR A 192 -2.05 -2.76 -7.82
CA TYR A 192 -2.02 -4.02 -8.56
C TYR A 192 -3.02 -5.05 -7.98
N LYS A 193 -3.21 -5.07 -6.65
CA LYS A 193 -4.15 -6.02 -6.02
C LYS A 193 -5.59 -5.65 -6.29
N ALA A 194 -5.91 -4.36 -6.36
CA ALA A 194 -7.22 -3.86 -6.73
C ALA A 194 -7.51 -4.21 -8.20
N GLU A 195 -6.54 -4.00 -9.08
CA GLU A 195 -6.65 -4.31 -10.51
C GLU A 195 -6.89 -5.81 -10.77
N LEU A 196 -6.18 -6.69 -10.06
CA LEU A 196 -6.42 -8.15 -10.09
C LEU A 196 -7.85 -8.55 -9.67
N GLU A 197 -8.54 -7.69 -8.92
CA GLU A 197 -9.90 -7.91 -8.42
C GLU A 197 -10.93 -7.06 -9.19
N GLY A 198 -10.51 -6.43 -10.30
CA GLY A 198 -11.35 -5.60 -11.16
C GLY A 198 -11.73 -4.25 -10.55
N ILE A 199 -11.05 -3.80 -9.50
CA ILE A 199 -11.33 -2.54 -8.80
C ILE A 199 -10.42 -1.46 -9.37
N LYS A 200 -11.02 -0.37 -9.87
CA LYS A 200 -10.29 0.77 -10.42
C LYS A 200 -9.62 1.55 -9.29
N VAL A 201 -8.39 2.02 -9.50
CA VAL A 201 -7.73 2.96 -8.60
C VAL A 201 -7.61 4.32 -9.26
N GLU A 202 -8.05 5.35 -8.55
CA GLU A 202 -7.99 6.76 -8.99
C GLU A 202 -7.14 7.57 -8.00
N TYR A 203 -6.36 8.51 -8.54
CA TYR A 203 -5.57 9.41 -7.72
C TYR A 203 -6.24 10.79 -7.63
N VAL A 204 -6.34 11.33 -6.42
CA VAL A 204 -6.96 12.63 -6.14
C VAL A 204 -5.93 13.65 -5.65
N ASN A 205 -6.28 14.93 -5.75
CA ASN A 205 -5.42 16.01 -5.25
C ASN A 205 -5.41 16.00 -3.71
N PRO A 206 -4.23 15.92 -3.05
CA PRO A 206 -4.12 15.96 -1.58
C PRO A 206 -4.43 17.34 -0.96
N ALA A 207 -4.63 18.38 -1.76
CA ALA A 207 -4.85 19.73 -1.26
C ALA A 207 -6.09 19.82 -0.36
N TYR A 208 -5.89 20.25 0.88
CA TYR A 208 -6.93 20.54 1.89
C TYR A 208 -7.81 19.35 2.33
N THR A 209 -7.55 18.13 1.88
CA THR A 209 -8.28 16.90 2.25
C THR A 209 -8.33 16.65 3.76
N SER A 210 -7.30 17.03 4.50
CA SER A 210 -7.25 16.86 5.97
C SER A 210 -7.76 18.08 6.77
N GLN A 211 -8.16 19.16 6.08
CA GLN A 211 -8.58 20.42 6.70
C GLN A 211 -10.03 20.78 6.40
N THR A 212 -10.59 20.31 5.29
CA THR A 212 -11.96 20.64 4.91
C THR A 212 -12.97 19.87 5.77
N CYS A 213 -13.95 20.56 6.33
CA CYS A 213 -15.06 19.91 7.02
C CYS A 213 -16.02 19.29 6.00
N PRO A 214 -16.35 17.98 6.08
CA PRO A 214 -17.32 17.38 5.17
C PRO A 214 -18.76 17.88 5.42
N LYS A 215 -19.04 18.50 6.57
CA LYS A 215 -20.39 19.03 6.91
C LYS A 215 -20.62 20.46 6.41
N CYS A 216 -19.63 21.34 6.55
CA CYS A 216 -19.80 22.78 6.27
C CYS A 216 -18.79 23.36 5.29
N SER A 217 -17.89 22.54 4.73
CA SER A 217 -16.80 22.94 3.83
C SER A 217 -15.79 23.95 4.41
N GLY A 218 -15.97 24.40 5.65
CA GLY A 218 -15.04 25.27 6.35
C GLY A 218 -13.69 24.57 6.58
N LYS A 219 -12.60 25.33 6.43
CA LYS A 219 -11.24 24.84 6.70
C LYS A 219 -10.94 24.92 8.20
N ASN A 220 -10.41 23.83 8.75
CA ASN A 220 -9.96 23.77 10.13
C ASN A 220 -8.67 22.96 10.24
N LYS A 221 -7.66 23.56 10.85
CA LYS A 221 -6.38 22.89 11.08
C LYS A 221 -6.38 22.25 12.47
N ALA A 222 -6.80 21.00 12.54
CA ALA A 222 -6.76 20.23 13.78
C ALA A 222 -5.32 20.05 14.28
N GLN A 223 -5.07 20.38 15.55
CA GLN A 223 -3.76 20.20 16.18
C GLN A 223 -3.48 18.73 16.57
N ASP A 224 -4.54 17.96 16.85
CA ASP A 224 -4.45 16.55 17.23
C ASP A 224 -5.31 15.65 16.32
N ARG A 225 -5.47 14.38 16.70
CA ARG A 225 -6.27 13.37 16.00
C ARG A 225 -7.76 13.60 16.08
N LYS A 226 -8.21 14.45 17.00
CA LYS A 226 -9.61 14.83 17.13
C LYS A 226 -9.87 16.06 16.27
N TYR A 227 -10.71 15.91 15.25
CA TYR A 227 -11.14 17.01 14.40
C TYR A 227 -12.43 17.59 14.98
N LYS A 228 -12.39 18.87 15.39
CA LYS A 228 -13.55 19.61 15.91
C LYS A 228 -13.80 20.84 15.06
N CYS A 229 -14.87 20.85 14.29
CA CYS A 229 -15.25 22.00 13.46
C CYS A 229 -16.16 22.98 14.21
N LYS A 230 -16.12 24.26 13.82
CA LYS A 230 -17.04 25.29 14.34
C LYS A 230 -18.52 24.96 14.08
N CYS A 231 -18.83 24.16 13.06
CA CYS A 231 -20.20 23.70 12.77
C CYS A 231 -20.69 22.54 13.65
N GLY A 232 -19.96 22.20 14.71
CA GLY A 232 -20.29 21.13 15.66
C GLY A 232 -19.87 19.72 15.23
N LEU A 233 -19.23 19.52 14.07
CA LEU A 233 -18.75 18.20 13.67
C LEU A 233 -17.53 17.78 14.49
N GLU A 234 -17.61 16.61 15.11
CA GLU A 234 -16.52 15.98 15.87
C GLU A 234 -16.27 14.54 15.38
N LYS A 235 -15.11 14.28 14.75
CA LYS A 235 -14.69 12.94 14.29
C LYS A 235 -13.18 12.76 14.38
N HIS A 236 -12.69 11.54 14.17
CA HIS A 236 -11.25 11.29 14.04
C HIS A 236 -10.71 11.88 12.73
N ARG A 237 -9.58 12.60 12.80
CA ARG A 237 -8.97 13.30 11.66
C ARG A 237 -8.67 12.38 10.48
N ASP A 238 -8.08 11.21 10.72
CA ASP A 238 -7.75 10.24 9.65
C ASP A 238 -9.05 9.73 8.94
N ILE A 239 -10.21 9.72 9.63
CA ILE A 239 -11.51 9.40 9.00
C ILE A 239 -11.96 10.56 8.11
N ILE A 240 -11.84 11.80 8.59
CA ILE A 240 -12.14 13.01 7.79
C ILE A 240 -11.27 13.07 6.53
N GLY A 241 -9.99 12.73 6.65
CA GLY A 241 -9.09 12.61 5.50
C GLY A 241 -9.63 11.63 4.46
N ALA A 242 -9.92 10.39 4.88
CA ALA A 242 -10.47 9.36 4.00
C ALA A 242 -11.83 9.75 3.38
N MET A 243 -12.71 10.40 4.14
CA MET A 243 -13.98 10.95 3.65
C MET A 243 -13.77 12.00 2.55
N ASN A 244 -12.85 12.94 2.77
CA ASN A 244 -12.60 13.99 1.79
C ASN A 244 -11.90 13.45 0.54
N ILE A 245 -10.99 12.47 0.68
CA ILE A 245 -10.36 11.78 -0.46
C ILE A 245 -11.40 11.10 -1.34
N ARG A 246 -12.47 10.54 -0.75
CA ARG A 246 -13.59 9.93 -1.49
C ARG A 246 -14.26 10.94 -2.42
N TYR A 247 -14.40 12.20 -2.00
CA TYR A 247 -15.08 13.26 -2.75
C TYR A 247 -14.16 14.19 -3.55
N ALA A 248 -12.85 14.09 -3.33
CA ALA A 248 -11.87 14.96 -3.97
C ALA A 248 -11.86 14.76 -5.50
N PRO A 249 -11.58 15.83 -6.27
CA PRO A 249 -11.47 15.74 -7.72
C PRO A 249 -10.31 14.80 -8.09
N VAL A 250 -10.60 13.91 -9.03
CA VAL A 250 -9.61 13.03 -9.64
C VAL A 250 -8.65 13.89 -10.44
N VAL A 251 -7.36 13.63 -10.27
CA VAL A 251 -6.33 14.27 -11.08
C VAL A 251 -6.23 13.47 -12.37
N ASP A 252 -6.66 14.02 -13.51
CA ASP A 252 -6.51 13.38 -14.81
C ASP A 252 -5.03 13.03 -15.03
N GLY A 253 -4.75 11.73 -14.94
CA GLY A 253 -3.40 11.21 -14.95
C GLY A 253 -3.00 10.78 -16.34
N ASN A 254 -2.26 11.63 -17.06
CA ASN A 254 -1.20 11.09 -17.89
C ASN A 254 -0.27 10.30 -16.97
N SER A 255 -0.37 8.97 -17.07
CA SER A 255 0.41 8.01 -16.32
C SER A 255 1.87 8.29 -16.61
N GLN A 256 2.63 8.79 -15.63
CA GLN A 256 4.07 8.90 -15.84
C GLN A 256 4.69 7.51 -15.67
N SER A 257 5.04 6.96 -16.82
CA SER A 257 6.02 5.92 -17.03
C SER A 257 7.38 6.29 -16.45
N ALA A 258 8.07 5.23 -15.97
CA ALA A 258 9.44 5.12 -15.45
C ALA A 258 9.64 5.51 -13.97
#